data_AF-A0A962I8Z5-F1
#
_entry.id   AF-A0A962I8Z5-F1
#
_cell.length_a   1.000
_cell.length_b   1.000
_cell.length_c   1.000
_cell.angle_alpha   90.00
_cell.angle_beta   90.00
_cell.angle_gamma   90.00
#
_symmetry.space_group_name_H-M   'P 1'
#
loop_
_entity.id
_entity.type
_entity.pdbx_description
1 polymer ?
#
loop_
_entity_poly.entity_id
_entity_poly.type
_entity_poly.pdbx_seq_one_letter_code
_entity_poly.pdbx_strand_id
1 'polypeptide(L)'
;MVAFRKTALASALLLASAGASAQVVYNDGLDGALFNPAASGRGVMVDFIPASNIANDAGLGTYFGIAFTYDLDGNPIFVTFQNETTRIDFGQTQIDGMPVRLFSGGSFGDPFTGPTNTVVGTASVQILSCENTLISLDMDDASGLPDVSFDYGPIGLSGGCATTVSAACPATTTAVGNDCLLPSNIEGDLYLPAGKTYIIQGQTSVVPGATLTIEPGTVLQGSSDSSVPNFLYVAAGAKIFANGTAQAPITFTGPEPIKGSWAGVVIAGNSTCNVGNCAFEAVPSITYGGTDLEDSSGSLRYVRILYAGQAIAPDEELNALTMLGVGAGTQVSY
;
A
#
# COMPACT_ATOMS: atom_id res chain seq x y z
N MET A 1 -14.46 -52.12 -46.94
CA MET A 1 -14.47 -50.68 -46.64
C MET A 1 -14.44 -50.49 -45.13
N VAL A 2 -13.26 -50.59 -44.50
CA VAL A 2 -13.03 -50.21 -43.09
C VAL A 2 -11.55 -49.84 -42.99
N ALA A 3 -11.25 -48.59 -42.64
CA ALA A 3 -9.90 -48.14 -42.32
C ALA A 3 -9.95 -47.48 -40.94
N PHE A 4 -9.40 -48.17 -39.93
CA PHE A 4 -9.18 -47.65 -38.59
C PHE A 4 -8.16 -46.51 -38.64
N ARG A 5 -8.56 -45.30 -38.25
CA ARG A 5 -7.62 -44.20 -37.95
C ARG A 5 -7.23 -44.27 -36.48
N LYS A 6 -5.91 -44.31 -36.26
CA LYS A 6 -5.23 -44.32 -34.96
C LYS A 6 -5.64 -43.09 -34.14
N THR A 7 -6.13 -43.36 -32.94
CA THR A 7 -6.23 -42.42 -31.81
C THR A 7 -4.83 -41.99 -31.40
N ALA A 8 -4.54 -40.68 -31.50
CA ALA A 8 -3.39 -40.08 -30.85
C ALA A 8 -3.79 -39.72 -29.42
N LEU A 9 -3.20 -40.43 -28.45
CA LEU A 9 -3.12 -39.99 -27.06
C LEU A 9 -2.35 -38.66 -27.02
N ALA A 10 -3.01 -37.58 -26.61
CA ALA A 10 -2.33 -36.43 -26.05
C ALA A 10 -2.64 -36.41 -24.56
N SER A 11 -1.82 -37.12 -23.79
CA SER A 11 -1.74 -36.97 -22.34
C SER A 11 -1.16 -35.59 -22.05
N ALA A 12 -2.01 -34.58 -21.94
CA ALA A 12 -1.61 -33.30 -21.39
C ALA A 12 -1.42 -33.49 -19.88
N LEU A 13 -0.16 -33.69 -19.47
CA LEU A 13 0.28 -33.52 -18.10
C LEU A 13 -0.19 -32.12 -17.65
N LEU A 14 -1.16 -32.07 -16.73
CA LEU A 14 -1.41 -30.89 -15.92
C LEU A 14 -0.17 -30.66 -15.05
N LEU A 15 0.79 -29.86 -15.55
CA LEU A 15 1.66 -29.12 -14.65
C LEU A 15 0.76 -28.08 -13.98
N ALA A 16 0.42 -28.34 -12.71
CA ALA A 16 0.06 -27.29 -11.79
C ALA A 16 1.25 -26.33 -11.72
N SER A 17 1.22 -25.27 -12.52
CA SER A 17 2.09 -24.12 -12.31
C SER A 17 1.49 -23.40 -11.10
N ALA A 18 2.12 -23.59 -9.96
CA ALA A 18 1.94 -22.71 -8.82
C ALA A 18 2.13 -21.27 -9.33
N GLY A 19 1.10 -20.44 -9.16
CA GLY A 19 1.21 -19.02 -9.47
C GLY A 19 2.35 -18.43 -8.64
N ALA A 20 3.40 -17.97 -9.31
CA ALA A 20 4.44 -17.21 -8.65
C ALA A 20 3.90 -15.80 -8.40
N SER A 21 3.45 -15.54 -7.17
CA SER A 21 3.25 -14.20 -6.63
C SER A 21 4.56 -13.41 -6.75
N ALA A 22 4.50 -12.09 -6.89
CA ALA A 22 5.69 -11.25 -6.72
C ALA A 22 6.33 -11.57 -5.36
N GLN A 23 7.62 -11.91 -5.34
CA GLN A 23 8.26 -12.44 -4.14
C GLN A 23 9.11 -11.34 -3.51
N VAL A 24 8.60 -10.75 -2.43
CA VAL A 24 9.43 -9.93 -1.53
C VAL A 24 10.46 -10.83 -0.86
N VAL A 25 11.73 -10.51 -1.08
CA VAL A 25 12.85 -11.12 -0.37
C VAL A 25 13.19 -10.25 0.84
N TYR A 26 12.78 -10.66 2.03
CA TYR A 26 13.27 -10.05 3.27
C TYR A 26 14.76 -10.35 3.43
N ASN A 27 15.55 -9.30 3.60
CA ASN A 27 17.00 -9.37 3.80
C ASN A 27 17.49 -8.13 4.58
N ASP A 28 18.78 -8.12 4.90
CA ASP A 28 19.54 -7.04 5.57
C ASP A 28 19.37 -5.65 4.90
N GLY A 29 18.91 -5.59 3.65
CA GLY A 29 18.62 -4.33 2.93
C GLY A 29 17.31 -3.66 3.35
N LEU A 30 16.52 -4.28 4.24
CA LEU A 30 15.36 -3.64 4.88
C LEU A 30 15.76 -2.80 6.11
N ASP A 31 16.96 -3.02 6.62
CA ASP A 31 17.50 -2.30 7.77
C ASP A 31 17.57 -0.80 7.50
N GLY A 32 17.34 -0.02 8.55
CA GLY A 32 17.58 1.41 8.48
C GLY A 32 16.79 2.22 9.48
N ALA A 33 16.87 3.53 9.31
CA ALA A 33 16.29 4.48 10.24
C ALA A 33 15.62 5.62 9.47
N LEU A 34 14.41 5.95 9.87
CA LEU A 34 13.74 7.19 9.50
C LEU A 34 13.63 8.05 10.75
N PHE A 35 14.16 9.26 10.66
CA PHE A 35 13.92 10.31 11.64
C PHE A 35 13.43 11.52 10.87
N ASN A 36 12.25 12.03 11.22
CA ASN A 36 11.67 13.17 10.54
C ASN A 36 11.60 14.38 11.49
N PRO A 37 12.56 15.31 11.40
CA PRO A 37 12.54 16.54 12.20
C PRO A 37 11.29 17.39 11.96
N ALA A 38 10.69 17.31 10.76
CA ALA A 38 9.49 18.04 10.40
C ALA A 38 8.19 17.38 10.90
N ALA A 39 8.22 16.08 11.20
CA ALA A 39 7.12 15.36 11.88
C ALA A 39 7.36 15.30 13.40
N SER A 40 7.61 16.47 13.99
CA SER A 40 7.83 16.63 15.44
C SER A 40 8.96 15.77 16.01
N GLY A 41 9.95 15.39 15.19
CA GLY A 41 11.07 14.57 15.63
C GLY A 41 10.73 13.09 15.89
N ARG A 42 9.62 12.56 15.36
CA ARG A 42 9.32 11.13 15.45
C ARG A 42 10.16 10.31 14.46
N GLY A 43 10.32 9.03 14.75
CA GLY A 43 11.08 8.13 13.89
C GLY A 43 10.99 6.67 14.26
N VAL A 44 11.54 5.83 13.38
CA VAL A 44 11.63 4.39 13.57
C VAL A 44 12.98 3.88 13.08
N MET A 45 13.55 2.93 13.80
CA MET A 45 14.70 2.14 13.40
C MET A 45 14.25 0.71 13.24
N VAL A 46 14.68 0.04 12.17
CA VAL A 46 14.30 -1.34 11.85
C VAL A 46 15.52 -2.15 11.47
N ASP A 47 15.44 -3.44 11.77
CA ASP A 47 16.45 -4.45 11.48
C ASP A 47 15.72 -5.75 11.11
N PHE A 48 16.15 -6.41 10.05
CA PHE A 48 15.71 -7.75 9.69
C PHE A 48 16.85 -8.76 9.89
N ILE A 49 16.73 -9.58 10.93
CA ILE A 49 17.74 -10.58 11.27
C ILE A 49 17.39 -11.91 10.58
N PRO A 50 18.18 -12.39 9.59
CA PRO A 50 17.90 -13.64 8.90
C PRO A 50 18.06 -14.86 9.83
N ALA A 51 17.28 -15.91 9.62
CA ALA A 51 17.45 -17.18 10.31
C ALA A 51 18.80 -17.84 9.94
N SER A 52 19.47 -18.46 10.91
CA SER A 52 20.88 -18.90 10.82
C SER A 52 21.19 -20.05 9.86
N ASN A 53 20.27 -20.50 8.99
CA ASN A 53 20.45 -21.59 8.00
C ASN A 53 20.13 -21.14 6.57
N ILE A 54 21.00 -20.30 6.02
CA ILE A 54 20.87 -19.59 4.73
C ILE A 54 20.63 -20.52 3.51
N ALA A 55 20.96 -21.81 3.60
CA ALA A 55 20.80 -22.75 2.48
C ALA A 55 19.37 -23.29 2.28
N ASN A 56 18.53 -23.30 3.34
CA ASN A 56 17.17 -23.88 3.29
C ASN A 56 16.07 -22.90 3.74
N ASP A 57 16.42 -21.77 4.36
CA ASP A 57 15.50 -20.80 4.97
C ASP A 57 15.58 -19.41 4.30
N ALA A 58 15.81 -19.35 2.98
CA ALA A 58 15.86 -18.08 2.25
C ALA A 58 14.54 -17.31 2.41
N GLY A 59 14.58 -16.16 3.09
CA GLY A 59 13.43 -15.30 3.37
C GLY A 59 12.88 -15.35 4.80
N LEU A 60 13.33 -16.30 5.65
CA LEU A 60 12.90 -16.39 7.04
C LEU A 60 13.79 -15.54 7.96
N GLY A 61 13.18 -14.79 8.86
CA GLY A 61 13.91 -13.96 9.82
C GLY A 61 13.05 -13.31 10.90
N THR A 62 13.69 -12.49 11.72
CA THR A 62 13.05 -11.67 12.75
C THR A 62 13.05 -10.22 12.29
N TYR A 63 11.88 -9.64 12.14
CA TYR A 63 11.73 -8.20 11.97
C TYR A 63 11.67 -7.56 13.35
N PHE A 64 12.60 -6.65 13.61
CA PHE A 64 12.71 -5.93 14.85
C PHE A 64 12.66 -4.43 14.55
N GLY A 65 11.96 -3.68 15.41
CA GLY A 65 11.94 -2.23 15.30
C GLY A 65 11.87 -1.52 16.64
N ILE A 66 12.39 -0.29 16.64
CA ILE A 66 12.32 0.66 17.73
C ILE A 66 11.71 1.94 17.19
N ALA A 67 10.59 2.37 17.74
CA ALA A 67 9.98 3.64 17.41
C ALA A 67 10.26 4.68 18.49
N PHE A 68 10.60 5.89 18.07
CA PHE A 68 10.65 7.08 18.90
C PHE A 68 9.42 7.94 18.61
N THR A 69 8.58 8.10 19.63
CA THR A 69 7.32 8.84 19.56
C THR A 69 7.09 9.62 20.84
N TYR A 70 5.87 10.12 21.04
CA TYR A 70 5.46 10.88 22.21
C TYR A 70 4.18 10.30 22.80
N ASP A 71 4.05 10.34 24.13
CA ASP A 71 2.79 10.05 24.79
C ASP A 71 1.75 11.17 24.56
N LEU A 72 0.53 10.98 25.06
CA LEU A 72 -0.56 11.95 24.93
C LEU A 72 -0.27 13.31 25.61
N ASP A 73 0.67 13.34 26.57
CA ASP A 73 1.14 14.56 27.23
C ASP A 73 2.32 15.22 26.51
N GLY A 74 2.82 14.61 25.43
CA GLY A 74 3.95 15.12 24.64
C GLY A 74 5.32 14.75 25.22
N ASN A 75 5.42 13.79 26.14
CA ASN A 75 6.71 13.32 26.64
C ASN A 75 7.33 12.30 25.66
N PRO A 76 8.64 12.37 25.40
CA PRO A 76 9.30 11.46 24.47
C PRO A 76 9.36 10.03 25.04
N ILE A 77 9.08 9.05 24.18
CA ILE A 77 9.08 7.64 24.54
C ILE A 77 9.68 6.77 23.44
N PHE A 78 10.30 5.67 23.85
CA PHE A 78 10.76 4.61 22.96
C PHE A 78 9.94 3.35 23.21
N VAL A 79 9.44 2.76 22.13
CA VAL A 79 8.77 1.46 22.16
C VAL A 79 9.45 0.52 21.18
N THR A 80 9.41 -0.78 21.46
CA THR A 80 9.97 -1.80 20.59
C THR A 80 8.87 -2.70 20.06
N PHE A 81 9.04 -3.26 18.88
CA PHE A 81 8.16 -4.30 18.35
C PHE A 81 8.98 -5.34 17.62
N GLN A 82 8.54 -6.59 17.68
CA GLN A 82 9.17 -7.71 17.00
C GLN A 82 8.17 -8.82 16.74
N ASN A 83 8.39 -9.63 15.71
CA ASN A 83 7.61 -10.85 15.51
C ASN A 83 8.01 -11.91 16.55
N GLU A 84 7.06 -12.39 17.35
CA GLU A 84 7.34 -13.34 18.44
C GLU A 84 7.19 -14.80 18.04
N THR A 85 6.47 -15.13 16.97
CA THR A 85 6.17 -16.53 16.63
C THR A 85 5.96 -16.78 15.13
N THR A 86 5.61 -15.75 14.36
CA THR A 86 5.46 -15.84 12.91
C THR A 86 6.81 -15.70 12.24
N ARG A 87 7.34 -16.82 11.72
CA ARG A 87 8.35 -16.77 10.68
C ARG A 87 7.81 -15.91 9.55
N ILE A 88 8.58 -14.91 9.14
CA ILE A 88 8.23 -14.10 7.98
C ILE A 88 8.52 -14.97 6.76
N ASP A 89 7.46 -15.41 6.10
CA ASP A 89 7.57 -16.29 4.95
C ASP A 89 7.93 -15.48 3.70
N PHE A 90 8.69 -16.13 2.82
CA PHE A 90 9.10 -15.55 1.55
C PHE A 90 7.87 -15.13 0.71
N GLY A 91 7.86 -13.87 0.26
CA GLY A 91 6.74 -13.31 -0.51
C GLY A 91 5.60 -12.72 0.32
N GLN A 92 5.69 -12.69 1.66
CA GLN A 92 4.76 -11.89 2.47
C GLN A 92 5.01 -10.40 2.23
N THR A 93 3.98 -9.63 1.94
CA THR A 93 4.07 -8.16 1.84
C THR A 93 3.58 -7.47 3.11
N GLN A 94 3.08 -8.22 4.09
CA GLN A 94 2.51 -7.69 5.33
C GLN A 94 2.79 -8.62 6.51
N ILE A 95 3.11 -8.02 7.64
CA ILE A 95 3.33 -8.67 8.94
C ILE A 95 2.48 -7.91 9.95
N ASP A 96 1.52 -8.58 10.59
CA ASP A 96 0.60 -7.96 11.55
C ASP A 96 0.78 -8.53 12.95
N GLY A 97 0.26 -7.80 13.94
CA GLY A 97 0.08 -8.30 15.30
C GLY A 97 1.39 -8.44 16.10
N MET A 98 2.45 -7.74 15.69
CA MET A 98 3.69 -7.74 16.47
C MET A 98 3.47 -6.95 17.77
N PRO A 99 3.68 -7.52 18.96
CA PRO A 99 3.42 -6.79 20.19
C PRO A 99 4.38 -5.60 20.33
N VAL A 100 3.81 -4.42 20.56
CA VAL A 100 4.54 -3.21 20.92
C VAL A 100 4.79 -3.26 22.41
N ARG A 101 6.06 -3.19 22.82
CA ARG A 101 6.49 -3.31 24.21
C ARG A 101 7.11 -2.01 24.70
N LEU A 102 6.67 -1.60 25.89
CA LEU A 102 7.26 -0.50 26.66
C LEU A 102 8.08 -1.08 27.81
N PHE A 103 9.35 -0.67 27.92
CA PHE A 103 10.25 -1.13 28.96
C PHE A 103 10.33 -0.14 30.12
N SER A 104 10.50 -0.65 31.34
CA SER A 104 10.68 0.17 32.54
C SER A 104 11.74 -0.42 33.46
N GLY A 105 12.50 0.47 34.09
CA GLY A 105 13.56 0.14 35.03
C GLY A 105 14.78 -0.53 34.39
N GLY A 106 15.47 -1.33 35.19
CA GLY A 106 16.74 -1.98 34.83
C GLY A 106 17.96 -1.10 35.11
N SER A 107 19.13 -1.74 35.18
CA SER A 107 20.40 -1.06 35.37
C SER A 107 21.54 -1.80 34.69
N PHE A 108 22.38 -1.05 33.97
CA PHE A 108 23.71 -1.54 33.61
C PHE A 108 24.60 -1.52 34.86
N GLY A 109 25.31 -2.62 35.14
CA GLY A 109 26.23 -2.72 36.27
C GLY A 109 26.13 -4.04 37.02
N ASP A 110 26.80 -4.10 38.18
CA ASP A 110 26.77 -5.22 39.12
C ASP A 110 26.21 -4.73 40.48
N PRO A 111 25.06 -5.26 40.95
CA PRO A 111 24.25 -6.29 40.30
C PRO A 111 23.49 -5.76 39.08
N PHE A 112 23.45 -6.58 38.03
CA PHE A 112 22.58 -6.34 36.89
C PHE A 112 21.13 -6.55 37.31
N THR A 113 20.29 -5.55 37.06
CA THR A 113 18.84 -5.68 37.20
C THR A 113 18.24 -5.58 35.80
N GLY A 114 17.56 -6.64 35.36
CA GLY A 114 16.87 -6.63 34.07
C GLY A 114 15.68 -5.68 34.08
N PRO A 115 15.37 -5.03 32.95
CA PRO A 115 14.16 -4.23 32.82
C PRO A 115 12.91 -5.13 32.80
N THR A 116 11.75 -4.58 33.17
CA THR A 116 10.44 -5.19 32.88
C THR A 116 9.87 -4.61 31.60
N ASN A 117 8.92 -5.31 30.98
CA ASN A 117 8.15 -4.74 29.87
C ASN A 117 6.68 -5.08 29.95
N THR A 118 5.86 -4.24 29.34
CA THR A 118 4.42 -4.41 29.14
C THR A 118 4.12 -4.31 27.66
N VAL A 119 3.19 -5.14 27.18
CA VAL A 119 2.59 -4.94 25.85
C VAL A 119 1.64 -3.74 25.96
N VAL A 120 1.74 -2.82 25.01
CA VAL A 120 1.02 -1.53 24.99
C VAL A 120 0.31 -1.28 23.65
N GLY A 121 0.27 -2.28 22.77
CA GLY A 121 -0.32 -2.20 21.46
C GLY A 121 0.21 -3.28 20.52
N THR A 122 -0.10 -3.14 19.23
CA THR A 122 0.41 -3.98 18.16
C THR A 122 1.01 -3.16 17.04
N ALA A 123 1.95 -3.75 16.31
CA ALA A 123 2.57 -3.16 15.15
C ALA A 123 2.26 -4.00 13.91
N SER A 124 2.06 -3.31 12.79
CA SER A 124 2.03 -3.89 11.45
C SER A 124 3.12 -3.29 10.58
N VAL A 125 3.68 -4.12 9.70
CA VAL A 125 4.65 -3.74 8.67
C VAL A 125 4.05 -4.15 7.34
N GLN A 126 3.94 -3.22 6.41
CA GLN A 126 3.44 -3.45 5.06
C GLN A 126 4.44 -2.94 4.05
N ILE A 127 4.98 -3.83 3.22
CA ILE A 127 5.84 -3.47 2.10
C ILE A 127 4.94 -3.00 0.97
N LEU A 128 4.93 -1.68 0.75
CA LEU A 128 4.10 -1.02 -0.25
C LEU A 128 4.75 -1.08 -1.64
N SER A 129 6.08 -0.99 -1.68
CA SER A 129 6.90 -1.13 -2.89
C SER A 129 8.35 -1.46 -2.54
N CYS A 130 9.19 -1.67 -3.56
CA CYS A 130 10.62 -1.90 -3.39
C CYS A 130 11.39 -0.77 -2.65
N GLU A 131 10.79 0.43 -2.58
CA GLU A 131 11.37 1.61 -1.94
C GLU A 131 10.43 2.20 -0.88
N ASN A 132 9.34 1.50 -0.52
CA ASN A 132 8.44 1.97 0.54
C ASN A 132 7.86 0.84 1.40
N THR A 133 7.94 1.02 2.71
CA THR A 133 7.35 0.20 3.75
C THR A 133 6.56 1.08 4.72
N LEU A 134 5.30 0.78 4.94
CA LEU A 134 4.50 1.39 5.98
C LEU A 134 4.64 0.59 7.28
N ILE A 135 4.98 1.27 8.36
CA ILE A 135 4.98 0.70 9.71
C ILE A 135 3.90 1.41 10.50
N SER A 136 2.92 0.68 11.03
CA SER A 136 1.86 1.26 11.86
C SER A 136 1.91 0.68 13.26
N LEU A 137 1.78 1.55 14.27
CA LEU A 137 1.60 1.19 15.66
C LEU A 137 0.15 1.52 16.03
N ASP A 138 -0.59 0.47 16.38
CA ASP A 138 -1.96 0.52 16.90
C ASP A 138 -1.88 0.31 18.42
N MET A 139 -2.05 1.38 19.17
CA MET A 139 -1.76 1.46 20.60
C MET A 139 -3.01 1.20 21.43
N ASP A 140 -2.85 0.42 22.50
CA ASP A 140 -3.98 0.17 23.42
C ASP A 140 -4.39 1.49 24.09
N ASP A 141 -5.68 1.80 24.20
CA ASP A 141 -6.19 3.01 24.87
C ASP A 141 -5.59 3.20 26.29
N ALA A 142 -5.39 2.09 27.00
CA ALA A 142 -4.85 2.09 28.37
C ALA A 142 -3.35 2.41 28.44
N SER A 143 -2.64 2.41 27.32
CA SER A 143 -1.20 2.69 27.25
C SER A 143 -0.87 4.18 27.40
N GLY A 144 -1.81 5.07 27.10
CA GLY A 144 -1.57 6.51 27.05
C GLY A 144 -0.69 6.94 25.87
N LEU A 145 -0.56 6.09 24.84
CA LEU A 145 0.20 6.34 23.62
C LEU A 145 -0.77 6.47 22.43
N PRO A 146 -0.55 7.44 21.52
CA PRO A 146 -1.34 7.55 20.31
C PRO A 146 -0.87 6.56 19.25
N ASP A 147 -1.80 6.16 18.38
CA ASP A 147 -1.47 5.47 17.14
C ASP A 147 -0.51 6.31 16.29
N VAL A 148 0.40 5.64 15.61
CA VAL A 148 1.36 6.31 14.73
C VAL A 148 1.75 5.42 13.56
N SER A 149 1.79 6.03 12.38
CA SER A 149 2.30 5.38 11.17
C SER A 149 3.56 6.07 10.67
N PHE A 150 4.51 5.28 10.19
CA PHE A 150 5.75 5.70 9.58
C PHE A 150 5.78 5.18 8.14
N ASP A 151 5.71 6.10 7.19
CA ASP A 151 6.04 5.82 5.78
C ASP A 151 7.57 5.81 5.67
N TYR A 152 8.13 4.60 5.71
CA TYR A 152 9.54 4.31 5.77
C TYR A 152 10.00 3.77 4.42
N GLY A 153 10.74 4.58 3.67
CA GLY A 153 11.41 4.07 2.48
C GLY A 153 12.62 3.22 2.87
N PRO A 154 12.68 1.89 2.60
CA PRO A 154 13.88 1.11 2.82
C PRO A 154 15.05 1.75 2.07
N ILE A 155 16.12 2.00 2.81
CA ILE A 155 17.37 2.52 2.25
C ILE A 155 18.12 1.34 1.61
N GLY A 156 17.66 0.94 0.42
CA GLY A 156 18.43 0.12 -0.52
C GLY A 156 18.23 -1.40 -0.42
N LEU A 157 17.17 -1.91 -1.05
CA LEU A 157 17.14 -3.31 -1.50
C LEU A 157 18.13 -3.50 -2.66
N SER A 158 19.44 -3.59 -2.38
CA SER A 158 20.43 -3.91 -3.41
C SER A 158 20.21 -5.34 -3.91
N GLY A 159 19.56 -5.48 -5.07
CA GLY A 159 19.35 -6.75 -5.76
C GLY A 159 18.16 -7.61 -5.30
N GLY A 160 17.27 -7.09 -4.45
CA GLY A 160 16.24 -7.89 -3.78
C GLY A 160 14.79 -7.74 -4.28
N CYS A 161 14.46 -6.68 -5.01
CA CYS A 161 13.13 -6.53 -5.60
C CYS A 161 13.17 -6.97 -7.06
N ALA A 162 13.30 -8.27 -7.29
CA ALA A 162 13.03 -8.82 -8.61
C ALA A 162 11.51 -8.77 -8.81
N THR A 163 11.00 -7.66 -9.35
CA THR A 163 9.63 -7.60 -9.87
C THR A 163 9.54 -8.62 -11.01
N THR A 164 9.21 -9.86 -10.69
CA THR A 164 8.71 -10.79 -11.69
C THR A 164 7.43 -10.18 -12.22
N VAL A 165 7.49 -9.64 -13.44
CA VAL A 165 6.30 -9.16 -14.15
C VAL A 165 5.33 -10.32 -14.20
N SER A 166 4.26 -10.23 -13.40
CA SER A 166 3.23 -11.26 -13.40
C SER A 166 2.63 -11.31 -14.80
N ALA A 167 2.73 -12.47 -15.45
CA ALA A 167 2.08 -12.67 -16.74
C ALA A 167 0.55 -12.67 -16.61
N ALA A 168 0.02 -12.96 -15.41
CA ALA A 168 -1.40 -13.03 -15.12
C ALA A 168 -1.90 -11.78 -14.38
N CYS A 169 -3.16 -11.45 -14.60
CA CYS A 169 -3.85 -10.41 -13.85
C CYS A 169 -4.04 -10.82 -12.38
N PRO A 170 -3.93 -9.88 -11.42
CA PRO A 170 -4.20 -10.14 -10.01
C PRO A 170 -5.60 -10.74 -9.78
N ALA A 171 -5.76 -11.46 -8.66
CA ALA A 171 -7.08 -11.89 -8.21
C ALA A 171 -8.06 -10.69 -8.14
N THR A 172 -9.35 -10.94 -8.39
CA THR A 172 -10.45 -9.94 -8.48
C THR A 172 -10.43 -9.00 -9.69
N THR A 173 -9.37 -8.99 -10.49
CA THR A 173 -9.33 -8.31 -11.79
C THR A 173 -9.68 -9.28 -12.94
N THR A 174 -10.10 -8.75 -14.09
CA THR A 174 -10.48 -9.54 -15.27
C THR A 174 -9.48 -9.35 -16.41
N ALA A 175 -8.94 -10.44 -16.96
CA ALA A 175 -8.00 -10.34 -18.08
C ALA A 175 -8.68 -9.84 -19.36
N VAL A 176 -8.08 -8.83 -20.00
CA VAL A 176 -8.49 -8.28 -21.30
C VAL A 176 -7.27 -8.29 -22.22
N GLY A 177 -7.09 -9.39 -22.94
CA GLY A 177 -5.87 -9.60 -23.72
C GLY A 177 -4.64 -9.67 -22.81
N ASN A 178 -3.71 -8.73 -22.98
CA ASN A 178 -2.53 -8.62 -22.13
C ASN A 178 -2.74 -7.72 -20.91
N ASP A 179 -3.85 -6.98 -20.84
CA ASP A 179 -4.17 -6.00 -19.81
C ASP A 179 -5.18 -6.55 -18.80
N CYS A 180 -5.44 -5.80 -17.72
CA CYS A 180 -6.28 -6.22 -16.61
C CYS A 180 -7.36 -5.18 -16.32
N LEU A 181 -8.63 -5.54 -16.51
CA LEU A 181 -9.76 -4.73 -16.12
C LEU A 181 -9.94 -4.76 -14.60
N LEU A 182 -9.92 -3.59 -13.98
CA LEU A 182 -10.20 -3.43 -12.56
C LEU A 182 -11.71 -3.63 -12.28
N PRO A 183 -12.07 -4.20 -11.13
CA PRO A 183 -13.47 -4.27 -10.74
C PRO A 183 -14.03 -2.87 -10.47
N SER A 184 -15.37 -2.75 -10.48
CA SER A 184 -16.04 -1.50 -10.11
C SER A 184 -15.88 -1.17 -8.62
N ASN A 185 -15.72 -2.20 -7.78
CA ASN A 185 -15.39 -2.08 -6.36
C ASN A 185 -14.20 -2.98 -6.03
N ILE A 186 -13.18 -2.40 -5.41
CA ILE A 186 -12.05 -3.09 -4.83
C ILE A 186 -12.40 -3.30 -3.36
N GLU A 187 -12.71 -4.55 -3.01
CA GLU A 187 -13.08 -4.99 -1.67
C GLU A 187 -11.86 -5.66 -1.03
N GLY A 188 -11.34 -5.09 0.05
CA GLY A 188 -10.09 -5.54 0.69
C GLY A 188 -8.83 -5.10 -0.06
N ASP A 189 -7.72 -5.78 0.19
CA ASP A 189 -6.42 -5.38 -0.36
C ASP A 189 -6.23 -5.86 -1.80
N LEU A 190 -5.91 -4.94 -2.70
CA LEU A 190 -5.55 -5.22 -4.09
C LEU A 190 -4.17 -4.66 -4.40
N TYR A 191 -3.29 -5.54 -4.86
CA TYR A 191 -1.94 -5.20 -5.30
C TYR A 191 -1.82 -5.28 -6.83
N LEU A 192 -1.37 -4.19 -7.44
CA LEU A 192 -1.17 -4.06 -8.88
C LEU A 192 0.34 -4.14 -9.22
N PRO A 193 0.85 -5.31 -9.64
CA PRO A 193 2.22 -5.44 -10.10
C PRO A 193 2.47 -4.71 -11.42
N ALA A 194 3.72 -4.28 -11.61
CA ALA A 194 4.18 -3.66 -12.85
C ALA A 194 4.18 -4.62 -14.06
N GLY A 195 4.24 -4.03 -15.26
CA GLY A 195 4.32 -4.76 -16.53
C GLY A 195 2.97 -5.12 -17.18
N LYS A 196 1.87 -4.62 -16.60
CA LYS A 196 0.51 -4.68 -17.15
C LYS A 196 -0.08 -3.27 -17.22
N THR A 197 -1.02 -3.06 -18.14
CA THR A 197 -1.94 -1.92 -18.07
C THR A 197 -3.18 -2.34 -17.30
N TYR A 198 -3.59 -1.54 -16.31
CA TYR A 198 -4.83 -1.75 -15.59
C TYR A 198 -5.91 -0.81 -16.11
N ILE A 199 -7.02 -1.37 -16.57
CA ILE A 199 -8.09 -0.60 -17.20
C ILE A 199 -9.12 -0.21 -16.15
N ILE A 200 -9.41 1.09 -16.07
CA ILE A 200 -10.49 1.68 -15.28
C ILE A 200 -11.68 1.89 -16.21
N GLN A 201 -12.77 1.15 -16.00
CA GLN A 201 -14.00 1.28 -16.77
C GLN A 201 -15.13 1.82 -15.90
N GLY A 202 -15.62 3.01 -16.24
CA GLY A 202 -16.50 3.78 -15.37
C GLY A 202 -15.81 4.18 -14.07
N GLN A 203 -16.55 4.09 -12.98
CA GLN A 203 -16.01 4.30 -11.64
C GLN A 203 -15.43 3.00 -11.07
N THR A 204 -14.13 3.00 -10.78
CA THR A 204 -13.49 1.98 -9.92
C THR A 204 -13.34 2.55 -8.52
N SER A 205 -13.97 1.93 -7.53
CA SER A 205 -13.98 2.41 -6.14
C SER A 205 -13.12 1.53 -5.24
N VAL A 206 -12.15 2.11 -4.54
CA VAL A 206 -11.53 1.50 -3.35
C VAL A 206 -12.47 1.79 -2.18
N VAL A 207 -13.16 0.75 -1.69
CA VAL A 207 -14.23 0.92 -0.69
C VAL A 207 -13.66 1.11 0.72
N PRO A 208 -14.42 1.64 1.69
CA PRO A 208 -13.91 1.83 3.06
C PRO A 208 -13.33 0.53 3.65
N GLY A 209 -12.16 0.62 4.28
CA GLY A 209 -11.40 -0.52 4.81
C GLY A 209 -10.56 -1.29 3.79
N ALA A 210 -10.63 -0.94 2.49
CA ALA A 210 -9.81 -1.54 1.44
C ALA A 210 -8.54 -0.73 1.16
N THR A 211 -7.51 -1.42 0.66
CA THR A 211 -6.23 -0.81 0.26
C THR A 211 -5.91 -1.14 -1.18
N LEU A 212 -5.59 -0.13 -1.98
CA LEU A 212 -5.04 -0.29 -3.32
C LEU A 212 -3.54 0.04 -3.33
N THR A 213 -2.70 -0.95 -3.59
CA THR A 213 -1.24 -0.78 -3.69
C THR A 213 -0.80 -0.95 -5.13
N ILE A 214 0.01 -0.02 -5.63
CA ILE A 214 0.41 0.07 -7.03
C ILE A 214 1.94 0.12 -7.12
N GLU A 215 2.53 -0.85 -7.83
CA GLU A 215 3.99 -0.90 -8.02
C GLU A 215 4.51 0.25 -8.91
N PRO A 216 5.75 0.73 -8.67
CA PRO A 216 6.47 1.60 -9.59
C PRO A 216 6.42 1.14 -11.05
N GLY A 217 6.28 2.11 -11.96
CA GLY A 217 6.23 1.84 -13.40
C GLY A 217 4.91 1.24 -13.91
N THR A 218 3.92 1.03 -13.03
CA THR A 218 2.59 0.57 -13.43
C THR A 218 1.82 1.66 -14.20
N VAL A 219 1.03 1.21 -15.19
CA VAL A 219 0.12 2.07 -15.95
C VAL A 219 -1.32 1.74 -15.60
N LEU A 220 -2.09 2.74 -15.19
CA LEU A 220 -3.54 2.67 -15.06
C LEU A 220 -4.15 3.54 -16.15
N GLN A 221 -5.08 2.98 -16.92
CA GLN A 221 -5.64 3.62 -18.10
C GLN A 221 -7.17 3.64 -18.04
N GLY A 222 -7.78 4.79 -18.33
CA GLY A 222 -9.22 4.85 -18.58
C GLY A 222 -9.64 3.97 -19.77
N SER A 223 -10.84 3.40 -19.71
CA SER A 223 -11.43 2.64 -20.82
C SER A 223 -11.61 3.52 -22.06
N SER A 224 -11.57 2.89 -23.25
CA SER A 224 -11.97 3.54 -24.50
C SER A 224 -13.48 3.82 -24.56
N ASP A 225 -14.27 3.13 -23.75
CA ASP A 225 -15.67 3.48 -23.51
C ASP A 225 -15.75 4.73 -22.62
N SER A 226 -16.07 5.86 -23.24
CA SER A 226 -16.24 7.17 -22.59
C SER A 226 -17.71 7.55 -22.41
N SER A 227 -18.64 6.61 -22.59
CA SER A 227 -20.08 6.84 -22.39
C SER A 227 -20.43 7.18 -20.93
N VAL A 228 -19.57 6.74 -20.00
CA VAL A 228 -19.55 7.12 -18.60
C VAL A 228 -18.15 7.63 -18.23
N PRO A 229 -18.02 8.50 -17.21
CA PRO A 229 -16.71 8.97 -16.77
C PRO A 229 -15.83 7.83 -16.24
N ASN A 230 -14.60 7.72 -16.73
CA ASN A 230 -13.62 6.72 -16.27
C ASN A 230 -12.72 7.32 -15.19
N PHE A 231 -12.90 6.96 -13.91
CA PHE A 231 -12.10 7.47 -12.80
C PHE A 231 -11.85 6.45 -11.70
N LEU A 232 -10.71 6.61 -11.04
CA LEU A 232 -10.41 5.92 -9.79
C LEU A 232 -10.94 6.76 -8.63
N TYR A 233 -11.72 6.15 -7.75
CA TYR A 233 -12.23 6.74 -6.53
C TYR A 233 -11.70 5.99 -5.32
N VAL A 234 -11.06 6.70 -4.39
CA VAL A 234 -10.65 6.19 -3.08
C VAL A 234 -11.62 6.76 -2.05
N ALA A 235 -12.43 5.90 -1.44
CA ALA A 235 -13.45 6.32 -0.49
C ALA A 235 -12.86 6.73 0.86
N ALA A 236 -13.61 7.52 1.63
CA ALA A 236 -13.26 7.83 3.01
C ALA A 236 -13.10 6.53 3.82
N GLY A 237 -11.98 6.39 4.54
CA GLY A 237 -11.60 5.15 5.24
C GLY A 237 -10.94 4.08 4.36
N ALA A 238 -10.74 4.33 3.07
CA ALA A 238 -9.95 3.50 2.17
C ALA A 238 -8.55 4.11 1.96
N LYS A 239 -7.61 3.31 1.46
CA LYS A 239 -6.22 3.75 1.22
C LYS A 239 -5.74 3.47 -0.19
N ILE A 240 -4.90 4.36 -0.72
CA ILE A 240 -4.12 4.14 -1.95
C ILE A 240 -2.64 4.35 -1.69
N PHE A 241 -1.81 3.41 -2.14
CA PHE A 241 -0.35 3.52 -2.10
C PHE A 241 0.19 3.40 -3.52
N ALA A 242 0.34 4.55 -4.17
CA ALA A 242 0.93 4.67 -5.50
C ALA A 242 2.31 5.34 -5.38
N ASN A 243 3.30 4.55 -4.98
CA ASN A 243 4.65 5.03 -4.70
C ASN A 243 5.63 4.62 -5.80
N GLY A 244 5.59 5.36 -6.91
CA GLY A 244 6.56 5.23 -7.99
C GLY A 244 7.93 5.78 -7.61
N THR A 245 8.85 5.76 -8.57
CA THR A 245 10.20 6.34 -8.43
C THR A 245 10.48 7.31 -9.57
N ALA A 246 11.54 8.12 -9.46
CA ALA A 246 11.93 9.03 -10.54
C ALA A 246 12.22 8.26 -11.86
N GLN A 247 12.74 7.04 -11.75
CA GLN A 247 13.09 6.16 -12.87
C GLN A 247 11.89 5.33 -13.35
N ALA A 248 10.95 5.02 -12.47
CA ALA A 248 9.75 4.22 -12.76
C ALA A 248 8.50 4.87 -12.13
N PRO A 249 8.03 6.01 -12.67
CA PRO A 249 6.84 6.68 -12.16
C PRO A 249 5.58 5.86 -12.46
N ILE A 250 4.59 5.92 -11.57
CA ILE A 250 3.27 5.35 -11.83
C ILE A 250 2.51 6.32 -12.74
N THR A 251 1.89 5.80 -13.79
CA THR A 251 1.19 6.62 -14.78
C THR A 251 -0.29 6.31 -14.78
N PHE A 252 -1.10 7.30 -14.43
CA PHE A 252 -2.54 7.31 -14.70
C PHE A 252 -2.78 8.09 -16.00
N THR A 253 -3.51 7.51 -16.94
CA THR A 253 -3.69 8.08 -18.28
C THR A 253 -5.04 7.71 -18.87
N GLY A 254 -5.44 8.39 -19.95
CA GLY A 254 -6.55 7.95 -20.78
C GLY A 254 -6.08 7.06 -21.93
N PRO A 255 -7.02 6.46 -22.68
CA PRO A 255 -6.73 5.56 -23.79
C PRO A 255 -6.10 6.28 -24.98
N GLU A 256 -6.31 7.60 -25.08
CA GLU A 256 -5.80 8.45 -26.14
C GLU A 256 -5.12 9.68 -25.54
N PRO A 257 -4.06 10.23 -26.17
CA PRO A 257 -3.34 11.42 -25.71
C PRO A 257 -4.10 12.72 -25.99
N ILE A 258 -5.37 12.76 -25.59
CA ILE A 258 -6.33 13.84 -25.85
C ILE A 258 -6.89 14.30 -24.49
N LYS A 259 -6.98 15.61 -24.25
CA LYS A 259 -7.57 16.17 -23.02
C LYS A 259 -8.94 15.51 -22.76
N GLY A 260 -9.14 15.03 -21.53
CA GLY A 260 -10.41 14.47 -21.09
C GLY A 260 -10.75 13.11 -21.69
N SER A 261 -9.75 12.37 -22.19
CA SER A 261 -9.95 10.98 -22.63
C SER A 261 -10.27 10.03 -21.47
N TRP A 262 -10.10 10.49 -20.23
CA TRP A 262 -10.60 9.88 -19.01
C TRP A 262 -10.80 10.98 -17.95
N ALA A 263 -11.45 10.63 -16.84
CA ALA A 263 -11.90 11.61 -15.86
C ALA A 263 -10.80 12.03 -14.86
N GLY A 264 -10.19 11.09 -14.13
CA GLY A 264 -9.12 11.41 -13.19
C GLY A 264 -9.07 10.51 -11.96
N VAL A 265 -8.42 10.99 -10.90
CA VAL A 265 -8.33 10.34 -9.59
C VAL A 265 -9.04 11.19 -8.54
N VAL A 266 -9.93 10.58 -7.77
CA VAL A 266 -10.66 11.21 -6.68
C VAL A 266 -10.32 10.51 -5.37
N ILE A 267 -9.89 11.26 -4.36
CA ILE A 267 -9.57 10.76 -3.03
C ILE A 267 -10.45 11.49 -2.01
N ALA A 268 -11.27 10.73 -1.28
CA ALA A 268 -12.06 11.19 -0.16
C ALA A 268 -11.42 10.72 1.15
N GLY A 269 -11.26 11.63 2.11
CA GLY A 269 -10.76 11.32 3.45
C GLY A 269 -11.81 11.55 4.55
N ASN A 270 -11.43 11.21 5.78
CA ASN A 270 -12.23 11.41 7.00
C ASN A 270 -11.89 12.71 7.76
N SER A 271 -11.13 13.61 7.14
CA SER A 271 -10.80 14.90 7.75
C SER A 271 -11.95 15.89 7.67
N THR A 272 -11.87 16.99 8.40
CA THR A 272 -12.97 17.96 8.43
C THR A 272 -13.23 18.57 7.05
N CYS A 273 -14.50 18.73 6.68
CA CYS A 273 -14.89 19.54 5.52
C CYS A 273 -15.46 20.90 5.98
N ASN A 274 -15.32 21.91 5.13
CA ASN A 274 -15.74 23.29 5.42
C ASN A 274 -17.21 23.58 5.07
N VAL A 275 -17.94 22.60 4.57
CA VAL A 275 -19.33 22.72 4.12
C VAL A 275 -20.13 21.61 4.79
N GLY A 276 -20.93 21.91 5.81
CA GLY A 276 -21.54 20.90 6.71
C GLY A 276 -22.28 19.71 6.04
N ASN A 277 -22.58 19.76 4.74
CA ASN A 277 -22.87 18.59 3.90
C ASN A 277 -21.69 18.29 2.95
N CYS A 278 -20.80 17.40 3.37
CA CYS A 278 -19.59 17.03 2.64
C CYS A 278 -19.89 16.06 1.47
N ALA A 279 -20.44 16.58 0.38
CA ALA A 279 -20.69 15.85 -0.86
C ALA A 279 -19.90 16.48 -2.02
N PHE A 280 -19.38 15.65 -2.92
CA PHE A 280 -18.63 16.14 -4.08
C PHE A 280 -19.60 16.73 -5.11
N GLU A 281 -19.40 17.99 -5.49
CA GLU A 281 -20.27 18.70 -6.43
C GLU A 281 -20.46 17.92 -7.74
N ALA A 282 -19.35 17.48 -8.33
CA ALA A 282 -19.32 16.79 -9.61
C ALA A 282 -20.02 15.41 -9.57
N VAL A 283 -19.92 14.71 -8.43
CA VAL A 283 -20.53 13.39 -8.25
C VAL A 283 -21.17 13.34 -6.86
N PRO A 284 -22.42 13.81 -6.68
CA PRO A 284 -23.04 13.99 -5.37
C PRO A 284 -23.21 12.72 -4.53
N SER A 285 -23.08 11.52 -5.14
CA SER A 285 -23.05 10.25 -4.42
C SER A 285 -21.72 9.98 -3.70
N ILE A 286 -20.65 10.71 -4.05
CA ILE A 286 -19.36 10.66 -3.36
C ILE A 286 -19.43 11.59 -2.15
N THR A 287 -19.39 10.99 -0.97
CA THR A 287 -19.32 11.70 0.32
C THR A 287 -17.91 11.59 0.88
N TYR A 288 -17.53 12.60 1.63
CA TYR A 288 -16.24 12.70 2.29
C TYR A 288 -16.43 13.36 3.65
N GLY A 289 -15.36 13.54 4.39
CA GLY A 289 -15.38 14.34 5.59
C GLY A 289 -15.60 13.54 6.87
N GLY A 290 -15.16 14.12 7.99
CA GLY A 290 -15.28 13.56 9.32
C GLY A 290 -14.69 14.51 10.35
N THR A 291 -14.06 13.98 11.39
CA THR A 291 -13.45 14.78 12.46
C THR A 291 -11.95 14.50 12.64
N ASP A 292 -11.37 13.61 11.83
CA ASP A 292 -10.00 13.16 12.00
C ASP A 292 -9.03 14.02 11.18
N LEU A 293 -8.40 14.99 11.83
CA LEU A 293 -7.42 15.86 11.18
C LEU A 293 -6.15 15.11 10.74
N GLU A 294 -5.86 13.95 11.34
CA GLU A 294 -4.68 13.14 11.08
C GLU A 294 -4.96 11.97 10.12
N ASP A 295 -6.19 11.84 9.61
CA ASP A 295 -6.60 10.80 8.66
C ASP A 295 -5.60 10.63 7.50
N SER A 296 -5.35 9.39 7.12
CA SER A 296 -4.47 9.05 6.00
C SER A 296 -5.21 8.24 4.95
N SER A 297 -5.38 8.84 3.77
CA SER A 297 -5.86 8.16 2.57
C SER A 297 -4.73 7.44 1.81
N GLY A 298 -3.52 7.38 2.38
CA GLY A 298 -2.33 6.74 1.81
C GLY A 298 -1.33 7.72 1.18
N SER A 299 -0.61 7.29 0.14
CA SER A 299 0.45 8.08 -0.50
C SER A 299 0.49 8.00 -2.04
N LEU A 300 0.75 9.15 -2.66
CA LEU A 300 1.04 9.32 -4.08
C LEU A 300 2.46 9.90 -4.22
N ARG A 301 3.40 9.12 -4.76
CA ARG A 301 4.80 9.54 -4.95
C ARG A 301 5.29 9.25 -6.37
N TYR A 302 5.90 10.22 -7.04
CA TYR A 302 6.33 10.10 -8.45
C TYR A 302 5.19 9.59 -9.36
N VAL A 303 4.02 10.23 -9.21
CA VAL A 303 2.80 9.90 -9.97
C VAL A 303 2.62 10.88 -11.12
N ARG A 304 2.32 10.35 -12.31
CA ARG A 304 1.93 11.12 -13.48
C ARG A 304 0.46 10.93 -13.75
N ILE A 305 -0.30 12.02 -13.84
CA ILE A 305 -1.71 12.00 -14.24
C ILE A 305 -1.82 12.76 -15.56
N LEU A 306 -2.03 12.02 -16.65
CA LEU A 306 -1.97 12.54 -18.02
C LEU A 306 -3.33 12.48 -18.67
N TYR A 307 -3.69 13.48 -19.49
CA TYR A 307 -4.89 13.49 -20.34
C TYR A 307 -6.24 13.37 -19.59
N ALA A 308 -6.27 13.62 -18.28
CA ALA A 308 -7.49 13.67 -17.47
C ALA A 308 -8.33 14.93 -17.80
N GLY A 309 -9.47 15.12 -17.13
CA GLY A 309 -10.35 16.27 -17.39
C GLY A 309 -11.59 15.94 -18.21
N GLN A 310 -12.17 14.74 -18.09
CA GLN A 310 -13.39 14.40 -18.80
C GLN A 310 -14.55 15.25 -18.29
N ALA A 311 -15.25 15.93 -19.21
CA ALA A 311 -16.47 16.65 -18.90
C ALA A 311 -17.57 15.67 -18.49
N ILE A 312 -18.21 15.94 -17.36
CA ILE A 312 -19.32 15.13 -16.83
C ILE A 312 -20.67 15.84 -16.97
N ALA A 313 -20.65 17.17 -17.12
CA ALA A 313 -21.77 18.03 -17.48
C ALA A 313 -21.24 19.25 -18.27
N PRO A 314 -22.11 20.05 -18.92
CA PRO A 314 -21.70 21.29 -19.56
C PRO A 314 -20.96 22.18 -18.56
N ASP A 315 -19.73 22.56 -18.91
CA ASP A 315 -18.82 23.37 -18.06
C ASP A 315 -18.41 22.72 -16.73
N GLU A 316 -18.65 21.42 -16.54
CA GLU A 316 -18.23 20.63 -15.36
C GLU A 316 -17.31 19.48 -15.78
N GLU A 317 -16.08 19.50 -15.29
CA GLU A 317 -15.03 18.52 -15.61
C GLU A 317 -14.51 17.87 -14.31
N LEU A 318 -14.24 16.56 -14.34
CA LEU A 318 -13.50 15.93 -13.25
C LEU A 318 -12.02 16.32 -13.34
N ASN A 319 -11.44 16.81 -12.24
CA ASN A 319 -10.03 17.19 -12.22
C ASN A 319 -9.11 15.98 -12.32
N ALA A 320 -7.88 16.20 -12.81
CA ALA A 320 -6.84 15.18 -12.85
C ALA A 320 -6.63 14.51 -11.48
N LEU A 321 -6.51 15.33 -10.43
CA LEU A 321 -6.50 14.89 -9.04
C LEU A 321 -7.52 15.74 -8.26
N THR A 322 -8.44 15.07 -7.58
CA THR A 322 -9.39 15.69 -6.66
C THR A 322 -9.15 15.13 -5.25
N MET A 323 -8.91 16.00 -4.27
CA MET A 323 -8.73 15.62 -2.87
C MET A 323 -9.84 16.26 -2.03
N LEU A 324 -10.62 15.44 -1.35
CA LEU A 324 -11.84 15.83 -0.63
C LEU A 324 -11.69 15.48 0.85
N GLY A 325 -11.48 16.48 1.71
CA GLY A 325 -11.38 16.25 3.16
C GLY A 325 -10.30 15.24 3.56
N VAL A 326 -9.14 15.25 2.90
CA VAL A 326 -8.00 14.39 3.23
C VAL A 326 -7.25 14.92 4.45
N GLY A 327 -6.85 14.04 5.37
CA GLY A 327 -6.15 14.42 6.60
C GLY A 327 -4.64 14.57 6.42
N ALA A 328 -3.98 15.07 7.46
CA ALA A 328 -2.55 15.38 7.49
C ALA A 328 -1.63 14.15 7.32
N GLY A 329 -2.15 12.94 7.57
CA GLY A 329 -1.44 11.69 7.32
C GLY A 329 -1.38 11.28 5.85
N THR A 330 -2.10 11.96 4.95
CA THR A 330 -2.08 11.69 3.51
C THR A 330 -0.87 12.36 2.84
N GLN A 331 -0.08 11.61 2.09
CA GLN A 331 1.15 12.15 1.47
C GLN A 331 1.03 12.26 -0.04
N VAL A 332 1.37 13.43 -0.58
CA VAL A 332 1.52 13.65 -2.02
C VAL A 332 2.88 14.32 -2.25
N SER A 333 3.76 13.67 -3.00
CA SER A 333 5.13 14.16 -3.19
C SER A 333 5.68 13.81 -4.57
N TYR A 334 6.57 14.68 -5.07
CA TYR A 334 7.33 14.57 -6.33
C TYR A 334 6.52 14.31 -7.61
#